data_AF-A0AAX3J5B6-F1
#
_entry.id   AF-A0AAX3J5B6-F1
#
_cell.length_a   1.000
_cell.length_b   1.000
_cell.length_c   1.000
_cell.angle_alpha   90.00
_cell.angle_beta   90.00
_cell.angle_gamma   90.00
#
_symmetry.space_group_name_H-M   'P 1'
#
loop_
_entity.id
_entity.type
_entity.pdbx_description
1 polymer ?
#
loop_
_entity_poly.entity_id
_entity_poly.type
_entity_poly.pdbx_seq_one_letter_code
_entity_poly.pdbx_strand_id
1 'polypeptide(L)' 'MESPEYRRRGNQLTLGRRWSPDEIGLLKELAATIPPKLIARQLNRSYESVRQRASRSRIRFLEERSKANEGTKPNL' A
#
# COMPACT_ATOMS: atom_id res chain seq x y z
N MET A 1 26.76 20.22 -5.48
CA MET A 1 26.57 19.11 -6.43
C MET A 1 25.33 18.38 -5.98
N GLU A 2 24.15 18.86 -6.37
CA GLU A 2 22.89 18.23 -5.98
C GLU A 2 22.77 16.96 -6.82
N SER A 3 22.99 15.81 -6.17
CA SER A 3 22.84 14.50 -6.77
C SER A 3 21.48 14.44 -7.45
N PRO A 4 21.38 14.04 -8.73
CA PRO A 4 20.09 13.82 -9.35
C PRO A 4 19.43 12.70 -8.56
N GLU A 5 18.48 13.06 -7.69
CA GLU A 5 17.61 12.16 -6.95
C GLU A 5 16.94 11.27 -8.00
N TYR A 6 17.52 10.10 -8.26
CA TYR A 6 16.81 8.98 -8.85
C TYR A 6 15.67 8.72 -7.87
N ARG A 7 14.54 9.38 -8.10
CA ARG A 7 13.26 9.23 -7.44
C ARG A 7 12.94 7.75 -7.57
N ARG A 8 13.42 6.94 -6.62
CA ARG A 8 13.43 5.47 -6.73
C ARG A 8 12.02 5.10 -7.13
N ARG A 9 11.87 4.43 -8.29
CA ARG A 9 10.54 3.98 -8.73
C ARG A 9 9.94 3.27 -7.52
N GLY A 10 8.69 3.58 -7.17
CA GLY A 10 8.13 3.17 -5.88
C GLY A 10 8.38 1.69 -5.53
N ASN A 11 8.43 0.81 -6.55
CA ASN A 11 8.78 -0.61 -6.42
C ASN A 11 10.13 -0.90 -5.74
N GLN A 12 11.12 0.01 -5.82
CA GLN A 12 12.46 -0.15 -5.28
C GLN A 12 12.64 0.42 -3.86
N LEU A 13 11.66 1.18 -3.34
CA LEU A 13 11.76 1.77 -1.99
C LEU A 13 11.81 0.72 -0.88
N THR A 14 11.35 -0.50 -1.15
CA THR A 14 11.18 -1.55 -0.13
C THR A 14 11.85 -2.88 -0.48
N LEU A 15 12.61 -2.97 -1.57
CA LEU A 15 13.32 -4.21 -1.92
C LEU A 15 14.24 -4.61 -0.76
N GLY A 16 13.91 -5.74 -0.10
CA GLY A 16 14.66 -6.27 1.05
C GLY A 16 14.27 -5.72 2.43
N ARG A 17 13.40 -4.71 2.55
CA ARG A 17 13.02 -4.17 3.88
C ARG A 17 11.99 -5.09 4.55
N ARG A 18 12.38 -5.75 5.65
CA ARG A 18 11.49 -6.57 6.49
C ARG A 18 10.34 -5.73 7.03
N TRP A 19 9.18 -6.34 7.21
CA TRP A 19 8.03 -5.72 7.86
C TRP A 19 8.13 -5.96 9.37
N SER A 20 8.12 -4.87 10.13
CA SER A 20 8.04 -4.93 11.59
C SER A 20 6.62 -5.30 12.04
N PRO A 21 6.46 -5.95 13.21
CA PRO A 21 5.14 -6.25 13.77
C PRO A 21 4.30 -4.97 13.97
N ASP A 22 4.94 -3.86 14.34
CA ASP A 22 4.34 -2.54 14.47
C ASP A 22 3.76 -2.03 13.12
N GLU A 23 4.56 -2.09 12.04
CA GLU A 23 4.10 -1.73 10.69
C GLU A 23 2.92 -2.59 10.22
N ILE A 24 2.86 -3.87 10.64
CA ILE A 24 1.76 -4.78 10.32
C ILE A 24 0.50 -4.40 11.12
N GLY A 25 0.66 -4.01 12.38
CA GLY A 25 -0.42 -3.48 13.22
C GLY A 25 -1.03 -2.23 12.60
N LEU A 26 -0.19 -1.24 12.28
CA LEU A 26 -0.60 -0.01 11.59
C LEU A 26 -1.27 -0.30 10.24
N LEU A 27 -0.71 -1.22 9.44
CA LEU A 27 -1.34 -1.63 8.18
C LEU A 27 -2.76 -2.16 8.41
N LYS A 28 -3.00 -2.95 9.46
CA LYS A 28 -4.31 -3.52 9.77
C LYS A 28 -5.31 -2.44 10.20
N GLU A 29 -4.90 -1.52 11.07
CA GLU A 29 -5.76 -0.43 11.54
C GLU A 29 -6.11 0.53 10.40
N LEU A 30 -5.11 0.93 9.62
CA LEU A 30 -5.30 1.84 8.49
C LEU A 30 -6.07 1.17 7.34
N ALA A 31 -5.93 -0.14 7.12
CA ALA A 31 -6.67 -0.84 6.08
C ALA A 31 -8.20 -0.83 6.30
N ALA A 32 -8.64 -0.67 7.55
CA ALA A 32 -10.05 -0.54 7.88
C ALA A 32 -10.62 0.86 7.63
N THR A 33 -9.78 1.89 7.58
CA THR A 33 -10.19 3.31 7.57
C THR A 33 -9.87 4.02 6.26
N ILE A 34 -8.73 3.74 5.64
CA ILE A 34 -8.22 4.48 4.50
C ILE A 34 -7.80 3.58 3.31
N PRO A 35 -7.80 4.11 2.07
CA PRO A 35 -7.37 3.36 0.90
C PRO A 35 -5.87 3.01 0.93
N PRO A 36 -5.46 1.85 0.40
CA PRO A 36 -4.08 1.37 0.36
C PRO A 36 -3.08 2.35 -0.27
N LYS A 37 -3.50 3.23 -1.18
CA LYS A 37 -2.64 4.30 -1.72
C LYS A 37 -2.19 5.30 -0.65
N LEU A 38 -3.07 5.67 0.27
CA LEU A 38 -2.72 6.56 1.38
C LEU A 38 -1.89 5.84 2.43
N ILE A 39 -2.19 4.57 2.71
CA ILE A 39 -1.40 3.72 3.61
C ILE A 39 0.05 3.61 3.11
N ALA A 40 0.25 3.42 1.81
CA ALA A 40 1.57 3.38 1.19
C ALA A 40 2.38 4.67 1.43
N ARG A 41 1.72 5.83 1.37
CA ARG A 41 2.34 7.13 1.65
C ARG A 41 2.71 7.27 3.14
N GLN A 42 1.81 6.85 4.04
CA GLN A 42 2.02 6.88 5.49
C GLN A 42 3.17 5.97 5.94
N LEU A 43 3.20 4.73 5.43
CA LEU A 43 4.23 3.75 5.77
C LEU A 43 5.54 3.97 5.00
N ASN A 44 5.61 4.99 4.12
CA ASN A 44 6.73 5.22 3.21
C ASN A 44 7.13 3.94 2.44
N ARG A 45 6.13 3.19 1.96
CA ARG A 45 6.31 1.93 1.24
C ARG A 45 5.62 1.97 -0.12
N SER A 46 6.03 1.09 -1.03
CA SER A 46 5.33 0.91 -2.30
C SER A 46 3.90 0.44 -2.08
N TYR A 47 2.97 0.93 -2.90
CA TYR A 47 1.61 0.41 -2.99
C TYR A 47 1.58 -1.12 -3.20
N GLU A 48 2.45 -1.64 -4.07
CA GLU A 48 2.55 -3.07 -4.34
C GLU A 48 3.01 -3.85 -3.11
N SER A 49 3.97 -3.31 -2.35
CA SER A 49 4.47 -3.93 -1.12
C SER A 49 3.37 -3.99 -0.05
N VAL A 50 2.58 -2.91 0.07
CA VAL A 50 1.43 -2.82 0.97
C VAL A 50 0.37 -3.86 0.59
N ARG A 51 -0.01 -3.97 -0.69
CA ARG A 51 -0.96 -5.01 -1.14
C ARG A 51 -0.42 -6.41 -0.92
N GLN A 52 0.82 -6.70 -1.33
CA GLN A 52 1.42 -8.02 -1.16
C GLN A 52 1.47 -8.42 0.32
N ARG A 53 1.84 -7.48 1.21
CA ARG A 53 1.85 -7.75 2.65
C ARG A 53 0.45 -7.99 3.19
N ALA A 54 -0.53 -7.16 2.83
CA ALA A 54 -1.89 -7.34 3.26
C ALA A 54 -2.47 -8.69 2.81
N SER A 55 -2.23 -9.10 1.56
CA SER A 55 -2.61 -10.42 1.06
C SER A 55 -1.98 -11.56 1.87
N ARG A 56 -0.68 -11.48 2.18
CA ARG A 56 0.02 -12.47 3.02
C ARG A 56 -0.48 -12.49 4.47
N SER A 57 -0.87 -11.34 4.99
CA SER A 57 -1.41 -11.18 6.35
C SER A 57 -2.94 -11.31 6.42
N ARG A 58 -3.63 -11.65 5.31
CA ARG A 58 -5.09 -11.75 5.20
C ARG A 58 -5.83 -10.48 5.66
N ILE A 59 -5.22 -9.32 5.47
CA ILE A 59 -5.81 -8.01 5.76
C ILE A 59 -6.61 -7.57 4.52
N ARG A 60 -7.88 -7.20 4.70
CA ARG A 60 -8.74 -6.68 3.62
C ARG A 60 -8.81 -5.16 3.71
N PHE A 61 -8.62 -4.50 2.58
CA PHE A 61 -8.75 -3.05 2.49
C PHE A 61 -10.22 -2.62 2.35
N LEU A 62 -10.52 -1.42 2.84
CA LEU A 62 -11.82 -0.77 2.62
C LEU A 62 -12.16 -0.64 1.13
N GLU A 63 -11.18 -0.31 0.26
CA GLU A 63 -11.40 -0.23 -1.20
C GLU A 63 -11.99 -1.53 -1.80
N GLU A 64 -11.63 -2.70 -1.28
CA GLU A 64 -12.18 -3.99 -1.76
C GLU A 64 -13.61 -4.23 -1.26
N ARG A 65 -14.02 -3.63 -0.11
CA ARG A 65 -15.43 -3.62 0.31
C ARG A 65 -16.27 -2.71 -0.59
N SER A 66 -15.71 -1.58 -1.03
CA SER A 66 -16.39 -0.59 -1.86
C SER A 66 -16.60 -1.09 -3.31
N LYS A 67 -15.60 -1.77 -3.89
CA LYS A 67 -15.69 -2.31 -5.26
C LYS A 67 -16.72 -3.43 -5.44
N ALA A 68 -17.20 -4.03 -4.35
CA ALA A 68 -18.34 -4.95 -4.42
C ALA A 68 -19.67 -4.22 -4.70
N ASN A 69 -19.72 -2.89 -4.54
CA ASN A 69 -20.93 -2.08 -4.73
C ASN A 69 -20.86 -1.11 -5.92
N GLU A 70 -19.66 -0.83 -6.45
CA GLU A 70 -19.49 0.06 -7.60
C GLU A 70 -18.95 -0.73 -8.79
N GLY A 71 -19.89 -1.23 -9.60
CA GLY A 71 -19.63 -1.75 -10.92
C GLY A 71 -18.92 -0.71 -11.80
N THR A 72 -17.96 -1.21 -12.57
CA THR A 72 -17.55 -0.67 -13.87
C THR A 72 -17.07 0.78 -13.87
N LYS A 73 -15.75 0.98 -13.93
CA LYS A 73 -15.22 2.19 -14.57
C LYS A 73 -15.37 1.97 -16.09
N PRO A 74 -16.11 2.82 -16.83
CA PRO A 74 -16.10 2.74 -18.28
C PRO A 74 -14.68 3.11 -18.75
N ASN A 75 -14.12 2.26 -19.60
CA ASN A 75 -12.96 2.66 -20.39
C ASN A 75 -13.42 3.69 -21.42
N LEU A 76 -12.55 4.68 -21.62
CA LEU A 76 -12.63 5.78 -22.57
C LEU A 76 -12.97 5.32 -23.99
#